data_AF-A0A1C3NZ39-F1
#
_entry.id   AF-A0A1C3NZ39-F1
#
_cell.length_a   1.000
_cell.length_b   1.000
_cell.length_c   1.000
_cell.angle_alpha   90.00
_cell.angle_beta   90.00
_cell.angle_gamma   90.00
#
_symmetry.space_group_name_H-M   'P 1'
#
loop_
_entity.id
_entity.type
_entity.pdbx_description
1 polymer ?
#
loop_
_entity_poly.entity_id
_entity_poly.type
_entity_poly.pdbx_seq_one_letter_code
_entity_poly.pdbx_strand_id
1 'polypeptide(L)'
;MTVGIPRPPYAFVMTRRVAGAARGLYEPFTLGLRESGVVGLVMSGDRGEGYLFTGVRASSMLPGRGLLVRPGIPARTIQTALAAEGSRQ
;
A
#
# COMPACT_ATOMS: atom_id res chain seq x y z
N MET A 1 5.60 -28.07 1.94
CA MET A 1 4.50 -27.93 0.96
C MET A 1 4.30 -26.44 0.71
N THR A 2 5.18 -25.83 -0.09
CA THR A 2 5.06 -24.41 -0.45
C THR A 2 4.19 -24.36 -1.70
N VAL A 3 2.92 -23.97 -1.54
CA VAL A 3 2.08 -23.62 -2.68
C VAL A 3 2.81 -22.51 -3.43
N GLY A 4 3.37 -22.84 -4.59
CA GLY A 4 3.95 -21.88 -5.51
C GLY A 4 2.84 -20.96 -5.96
N ILE A 5 2.72 -19.82 -5.30
CA ILE A 5 1.79 -18.76 -5.67
C ILE A 5 2.14 -18.41 -7.13
N PRO A 6 1.24 -18.65 -8.11
CA PRO A 6 1.54 -18.38 -9.50
C PRO A 6 1.86 -16.90 -9.63
N ARG A 7 3.05 -16.55 -10.15
CA ARG A 7 3.35 -15.15 -10.45
C ARG A 7 2.50 -14.75 -11.65
N PRO A 8 1.55 -13.82 -11.50
CA PRO A 8 0.81 -13.33 -12.65
C PRO A 8 1.80 -12.71 -13.65
N PRO A 9 1.54 -12.81 -14.97
CA PRO A 9 2.42 -12.25 -16.00
C PRO A 9 2.49 -10.71 -15.97
N TYR A 10 1.65 -10.08 -15.16
CA TYR A 10 1.55 -8.65 -14.99
C TYR A 10 1.89 -8.25 -13.55
N ALA A 11 2.57 -7.11 -13.42
CA ALA A 11 2.80 -6.44 -12.15
C ALA A 11 2.21 -5.03 -12.22
N PHE A 12 1.43 -4.66 -11.21
CA PHE A 12 0.85 -3.33 -11.10
C PHE A 12 1.49 -2.60 -9.91
N VAL A 13 1.87 -1.35 -10.14
CA VAL A 13 2.27 -0.41 -9.09
C VAL A 13 1.39 0.82 -9.23
N MET A 14 0.62 1.11 -8.19
CA MET A 14 -0.28 2.25 -8.14
C MET A 14 0.01 3.07 -6.90
N THR A 15 -0.08 4.39 -7.04
CA THR A 15 -0.09 5.31 -5.91
C THR A 15 -1.36 6.14 -5.95
N ARG A 16 -1.83 6.55 -4.78
CA ARG A 16 -2.94 7.50 -4.65
C ARG A 16 -2.81 8.31 -3.37
N ARG A 17 -3.54 9.41 -3.29
CA ARG A 17 -3.65 10.16 -2.04
C ARG A 17 -4.41 9.37 -0.99
N VAL A 18 -4.03 9.56 0.27
CA VAL A 18 -4.75 9.04 1.43
C VAL A 18 -6.13 9.67 1.57
N ALA A 19 -6.28 10.95 1.19
CA ALA A 19 -7.58 11.62 1.18
C ALA A 19 -8.58 10.89 0.26
N GLY A 20 -9.72 10.49 0.81
CA GLY A 20 -10.76 9.70 0.17
C GLY A 20 -10.41 8.22 -0.04
N ALA A 21 -9.30 7.72 0.51
CA ALA A 21 -8.87 6.33 0.32
C ALA A 21 -9.86 5.34 0.96
N ALA A 22 -10.51 5.70 2.07
CA ALA A 22 -11.49 4.84 2.73
C ALA A 22 -12.58 4.32 1.77
N ARG A 23 -13.06 5.21 0.90
CA ARG A 23 -14.07 4.91 -0.12
C ARG A 23 -13.43 4.37 -1.38
N GLY A 24 -12.35 5.00 -1.82
CA GLY A 24 -11.66 4.65 -3.06
C GLY A 24 -11.06 3.25 -3.07
N LEU A 25 -10.82 2.62 -1.92
CA LEU A 25 -10.39 1.22 -1.82
C LEU A 25 -11.47 0.22 -2.25
N TYR A 26 -12.74 0.63 -2.32
CA TYR A 26 -13.86 -0.20 -2.78
C TYR A 26 -14.14 -0.04 -4.27
N GLU A 27 -13.42 0.84 -4.97
CA GLU A 27 -13.49 0.90 -6.44
C GLU A 27 -13.00 -0.42 -7.06
N PRO A 28 -13.63 -0.93 -8.13
CA PRO A 28 -13.42 -2.30 -8.62
C PRO A 28 -11.95 -2.69 -8.81
N PHE A 29 -11.15 -1.81 -9.40
CA PHE A 29 -9.73 -2.06 -9.64
C PHE A 29 -8.92 -2.16 -8.33
N THR A 30 -9.17 -1.26 -7.38
CA THR A 30 -8.42 -1.23 -6.11
C THR A 30 -8.85 -2.38 -5.20
N LEU A 31 -10.14 -2.71 -5.22
CA LEU A 31 -10.70 -3.84 -4.50
C LEU A 31 -10.11 -5.16 -5.01
N GLY A 32 -10.06 -5.37 -6.33
CA GLY A 32 -9.44 -6.56 -6.92
C GLY A 32 -7.96 -6.73 -6.54
N LEU A 33 -7.18 -5.64 -6.57
CA LEU A 33 -5.81 -5.67 -6.07
C LEU A 33 -5.73 -6.07 -4.58
N ARG A 34 -6.60 -5.51 -3.74
CA ARG A 34 -6.66 -5.83 -2.31
C ARG A 34 -6.99 -7.29 -2.05
N GLU A 35 -7.97 -7.84 -2.76
CA GLU A 35 -8.40 -9.24 -2.63
C GLU A 35 -7.35 -10.23 -3.15
N SER A 36 -6.58 -9.85 -4.18
CA SER A 36 -5.46 -10.67 -4.68
C SER A 36 -4.25 -10.79 -3.73
N GLY A 37 -4.26 -10.09 -2.58
CA GLY A 37 -3.18 -10.13 -1.61
C GLY A 37 -2.00 -9.20 -1.94
N VAL A 38 -2.29 -8.03 -2.51
CA VAL A 38 -1.26 -7.02 -2.80
C VAL A 38 -0.48 -6.59 -1.55
N VAL A 39 0.79 -6.23 -1.75
CA VAL A 39 1.59 -5.54 -0.74
C VAL A 39 1.23 -4.06 -0.76
N GLY A 40 0.86 -3.50 0.39
CA GLY A 40 0.46 -2.11 0.53
C GLY A 40 1.50 -1.25 1.25
N LEU A 41 1.56 0.03 0.91
CA LEU A 41 2.31 1.03 1.68
C LEU A 41 1.37 2.18 2.05
N VAL A 42 1.13 2.37 3.34
CA VAL A 42 0.35 3.50 3.86
C VAL A 42 1.30 4.56 4.38
N MET A 43 1.39 5.69 3.68
CA MET A 43 2.24 6.82 4.07
C MET A 43 1.46 7.84 4.94
N SER A 44 2.04 9.03 5.12
CA SER A 44 1.44 10.11 5.89
C SER A 44 0.02 10.47 5.41
N GLY A 45 -0.90 10.65 6.35
CA GLY A 45 -2.27 11.06 6.08
C GLY A 45 -3.12 11.19 7.34
N ASP A 46 -4.42 11.45 7.16
CA ASP A 46 -5.35 11.68 8.26
C ASP A 46 -5.92 10.36 8.83
N ARG A 47 -5.99 10.26 10.16
CA ARG A 47 -6.68 9.17 10.86
C ARG A 47 -8.18 9.15 10.57
N GLY A 48 -8.76 10.29 10.18
CA GLY A 48 -10.18 10.44 9.82
C GLY A 48 -10.61 9.58 8.61
N GLU A 49 -9.67 9.15 7.77
CA GLU A 49 -9.94 8.17 6.70
C GLU A 49 -10.32 6.77 7.23
N GLY A 50 -10.09 6.51 8.52
CA GLY A 50 -10.36 5.20 9.10
C GLY A 50 -9.37 4.13 8.65
N TYR A 51 -9.84 2.88 8.58
CA TYR A 51 -8.99 1.73 8.26
C TYR A 51 -8.81 1.58 6.75
N LEU A 52 -7.56 1.63 6.31
CA LEU A 52 -7.19 1.43 4.90
C LEU A 52 -6.79 -0.04 4.64
N PHE A 53 -6.16 -0.68 5.63
CA PHE A 53 -5.96 -2.12 5.66
C PHE A 53 -6.38 -2.63 7.04
N THR A 54 -6.45 -3.96 7.20
CA THR A 54 -6.82 -4.60 8.48
C THR A 54 -5.92 -4.10 9.60
N GLY A 55 -6.49 -3.37 10.58
CA GLY A 55 -5.76 -2.81 11.71
C GLY A 55 -4.86 -1.61 11.39
N VAL A 56 -4.85 -1.12 10.14
CA VAL A 56 -3.97 -0.02 9.69
C VAL A 56 -4.81 1.20 9.34
N ARG A 57 -4.57 2.29 10.08
CA ARG A 57 -5.05 3.63 9.76
C ARG A 57 -3.89 4.51 9.31
N ALA A 58 -4.16 5.49 8.45
CA ALA A 58 -3.18 6.52 8.18
C ALA A 58 -2.93 7.37 9.43
N SER A 59 -1.76 7.99 9.51
CA SER A 59 -1.42 8.94 10.55
C SER A 59 -0.35 9.89 10.05
N SER A 60 -0.18 11.03 10.72
CA SER A 60 0.89 11.97 10.39
C SER A 60 2.26 11.31 10.55
N MET A 61 3.07 11.33 9.49
CA MET A 61 4.41 10.78 9.44
C MET A 61 5.34 11.70 8.65
N LEU A 62 6.65 11.59 8.92
CA LEU A 62 7.68 12.28 8.13
C LEU A 62 7.61 11.85 6.65
N PRO A 63 8.05 12.71 5.71
CA PRO A 63 8.18 12.34 4.31
C PRO A 63 8.99 11.03 4.13
N GLY A 64 8.51 10.16 3.25
CA GLY A 64 9.11 8.85 3.02
C GLY A 64 8.84 7.79 4.10
N ARG A 65 8.24 8.14 5.25
CA ARG A 65 7.86 7.17 6.27
C ARG A 65 6.47 6.60 6.01
N GLY A 66 6.31 5.29 6.21
CA GLY A 66 5.02 4.62 6.05
C GLY A 66 4.96 3.23 6.67
N LEU A 67 3.76 2.66 6.70
CA LEU A 67 3.47 1.30 7.14
C LEU A 67 3.42 0.35 5.93
N LEU A 68 4.37 -0.58 5.87
CA LEU A 68 4.38 -1.68 4.92
C LEU A 68 3.42 -2.77 5.39
N VAL A 69 2.38 -3.01 4.60
CA VAL A 69 1.34 -4.01 4.84
C VAL A 69 1.57 -5.20 3.92
N ARG A 70 1.60 -6.41 4.50
CA ARG A 70 1.74 -7.66 3.76
C ARG A 70 0.70 -8.66 4.26
N PRO A 71 0.14 -9.51 3.39
CA PRO A 71 -0.78 -10.55 3.82
C PRO A 71 -0.14 -11.46 4.88
N GLY A 72 -0.90 -11.76 5.94
CA GLY A 72 -0.49 -12.72 6.98
C GLY A 72 0.61 -12.25 7.94
N ILE A 73 1.10 -11.00 7.85
CA ILE A 73 2.18 -10.48 8.71
C ILE A 73 1.78 -9.11 9.27
N PRO A 74 2.12 -8.78 10.53
CA PRO A 74 1.89 -7.44 11.08
C PRO A 74 2.53 -6.34 10.22
N ALA A 75 1.82 -5.20 10.12
CA ALA A 75 2.32 -4.03 9.42
C ALA A 75 3.61 -3.52 10.08
N ARG A 76 4.58 -3.10 9.27
CA ARG A 76 5.88 -2.62 9.76
C ARG A 76 6.15 -1.21 9.27
N THR A 77 6.58 -0.33 10.16
CA THR A 77 7.07 1.00 9.78
C THR A 77 8.37 0.87 9.00
N ILE A 78 8.40 1.49 7.81
CA ILE A 78 9.58 1.58 6.95
C ILE A 78 9.85 3.03 6.57
N GLN A 79 11.08 3.28 6.10
CA GLN A 79 11.48 4.53 5.47
C GLN A 79 11.85 4.22 4.02
N THR A 80 11.21 4.88 3.07
CA THR A 80 11.55 4.75 1.64
C THR A 80 12.88 5.44 1.36
N ALA A 81 13.68 4.85 0.48
CA ALA A 81 14.85 5.55 -0.06
C ALA A 81 14.39 6.73 -0.92
N LEU A 82 15.10 7.85 -0.82
CA LEU A 82 14.99 8.91 -1.81
C LEU A 82 15.81 8.47 -3.02
N ALA A 83 15.13 8.10 -4.11
CA ALA A 83 15.81 7.88 -5.37
C ALA A 83 16.40 9.22 -5.84
N ALA A 84 17.69 9.25 -6.15
CA ALA A 84 18.22 10.33 -6.99
C ALA A 84 17.40 10.34 -8.28
N GLU A 85 17.10 11.52 -8.84
CA GLU A 85 16.36 11.61 -10.10
C GLU A 85 17.05 10.74 -11.15
N GLY A 86 16.49 9.55 -11.38
CA GLY A 86 16.93 8.67 -12.43
C GLY A 86 16.56 9.34 -13.74
N SER A 87 17.55 9.62 -14.56
CA SER A 87 17.40 9.95 -15.98
C SER A 87 16.28 9.09 -16.56
N ARG A 88 15.14 9.72 -16.87
CA ARG A 88 14.07 9.09 -17.65
C ARG A 88 14.70 8.58 -18.94
N GLN A 89 14.70 7.27 -19.13
CA GLN A 89 14.72 6.67 -20.47
C GLN A 89 13.30 6.69 -21.02
#